data_AF-A0A8T6IQV9-F1
#
_entry.id   AF-A0A8T6IQV9-F1
#
_cell.length_a   1.000
_cell.length_b   1.000
_cell.length_c   1.000
_cell.angle_alpha   90.00
_cell.angle_beta   90.00
_cell.angle_gamma   90.00
#
_symmetry.space_group_name_H-M   'P 1'
#
loop_
_entity.id
_entity.type
_entity.pdbx_description
1 polymer ?
#
loop_
_entity_poly.entity_id
_entity_poly.type
_entity_poly.pdbx_seq_one_letter_code
_entity_poly.pdbx_strand_id
1 'polypeptide(L)' 'MKTFTVEEAKQNLDEVLEHANQGGTVILIGENDQAYKLVSTRIPKKGPRKAGSAKGQIIITDEFYEPLPEFKPYME' A
#
# COMPACT_ATOMS: atom_id res chain seq x y z
N MET A 1 19.93 -8.80 6.80
CA MET A 1 19.87 -7.35 7.05
C MET A 1 21.24 -6.80 6.68
N LYS A 2 21.31 -5.91 5.68
CA LYS A 2 22.57 -5.31 5.21
C LYS A 2 22.47 -3.79 5.38
N THR A 3 23.58 -3.16 5.73
CA THR A 3 23.64 -1.72 6.00
C THR A 3 24.59 -1.09 4.99
N PHE A 4 24.19 0.03 4.41
CA PHE A 4 25.00 0.83 3.49
C PHE A 4 24.94 2.29 3.92
N THR A 5 25.95 3.08 3.58
CA THR A 5 25.81 4.54 3.63
C THR A 5 24.95 5.04 2.47
N VAL A 6 24.34 6.22 2.61
CA VAL A 6 23.58 6.83 1.51
C VAL A 6 24.44 7.07 0.27
N GLU A 7 25.73 7.36 0.44
CA GLU A 7 26.68 7.58 -0.66
C GLU A 7 27.05 6.27 -1.36
N GLU A 8 27.34 5.21 -0.60
CA GLU A 8 27.57 3.87 -1.15
C GLU A 8 26.34 3.37 -1.92
N ALA A 9 25.14 3.61 -1.39
CA ALA A 9 23.90 3.20 -2.04
C ALA A 9 23.60 4.00 -3.31
N LYS A 10 24.05 5.26 -3.40
CA LYS A 10 23.95 6.05 -4.64
C LYS A 10 24.90 5.52 -5.72
N GLN A 11 26.10 5.10 -5.34
CA GLN A 11 27.10 4.59 -6.28
C GLN A 11 26.80 3.15 -6.72
N ASN A 12 26.28 2.32 -5.81
CA ASN A 12 26.03 0.89 -6.03
C ASN A 12 24.54 0.56 -5.90
N LEU A 13 23.67 1.35 -6.53
CA LEU A 13 22.23 1.22 -6.38
C LEU A 13 21.71 -0.16 -6.79
N ASP A 14 22.25 -0.74 -7.87
CA ASP A 14 21.81 -2.04 -8.37
C ASP A 14 22.03 -3.17 -7.34
N GLU A 15 23.19 -3.16 -6.66
CA GLU A 15 23.50 -4.13 -5.60
C GLU A 15 22.54 -3.98 -4.40
N VAL A 16 22.25 -2.72 -4.02
CA VAL A 16 21.32 -2.41 -2.94
C VAL A 16 19.90 -2.90 -3.26
N LEU A 17 19.45 -2.73 -4.50
CA LEU A 17 18.16 -3.20 -4.96
C LEU A 17 18.09 -4.73 -5.03
N GLU A 18 19.16 -5.40 -5.44
CA GLU A 18 19.22 -6.85 -5.46
C GLU A 18 19.09 -7.42 -4.04
N HIS A 19 19.80 -6.85 -3.07
CA HIS A 19 19.66 -7.23 -1.66
C HIS A 19 18.26 -6.97 -1.11
N ALA A 20 17.61 -5.86 -1.50
CA ALA A 20 16.23 -5.58 -1.13
C ALA A 20 15.24 -6.58 -1.76
N ASN A 21 15.49 -7.02 -2.99
CA ASN A 21 14.64 -7.96 -3.73
C ASN A 21 14.75 -9.41 -3.23
N GLN A 22 15.89 -9.82 -2.69
CA GLN A 22 16.08 -11.14 -2.08
C GLN A 22 15.32 -11.32 -0.74
N GLY A 23 14.44 -10.37 -0.39
CA GLY A 23 13.65 -10.38 0.85
C GLY A 23 14.35 -9.74 2.04
N GLY A 24 15.48 -9.06 1.79
CA GLY A 24 16.24 -8.38 2.82
C GLY A 24 15.71 -6.98 3.14
N THR A 25 15.63 -6.67 4.43
CA THR A 25 15.61 -5.27 4.89
C THR A 25 17.00 -4.67 4.73
N VAL A 26 17.11 -3.59 3.96
CA VAL A 26 18.34 -2.80 3.82
C VAL A 26 18.21 -1.53 4.65
N ILE A 27 19.25 -1.21 5.42
CA ILE A 27 19.33 0.04 6.19
C ILE A 27 20.30 0.98 5.50
N LEU A 28 19.88 2.22 5.25
CA LEU A 28 20.72 3.28 4.69
C LEU A 28 21.05 4.28 5.79
N ILE A 29 22.33 4.52 6.06
CA ILE A 29 22.79 5.49 7.05
C ILE A 29 23.16 6.80 6.34
N GLY A 30 22.51 7.89 6.72
CA GLY A 30 22.84 9.26 6.29
C GLY A 30 23.80 9.95 7.26
N GLU A 31 24.32 11.10 6.83
CA GLU A 31 25.36 11.86 7.55
C GLU A 31 24.89 12.46 8.90
N ASN A 32 23.57 12.57 9.12
CA ASN A 32 22.96 13.20 10.30
C ASN A 32 22.43 12.17 11.33
N ASP A 33 23.08 11.01 11.47
CA ASP A 33 22.59 9.87 12.29
C ASP A 33 21.17 9.41 11.92
N GLN A 34 20.72 9.74 10.71
CA GLN A 34 19.43 9.31 10.20
C GLN A 34 19.56 7.96 9.50
N ALA A 35 18.75 7.00 9.92
CA ALA A 35 18.66 5.69 9.29
C ALA A 35 17.37 5.57 8.48
N TYR A 36 17.48 5.16 7.22
CA TYR A 36 16.36 4.85 6.34
C TYR A 36 16.25 3.35 6.15
N LYS A 37 15.03 2.87 5.92
CA LYS A 37 14.76 1.46 5.66
C LYS A 37 14.25 1.30 4.24
N LEU A 38 14.97 0.51 3.45
CA LEU A 38 14.55 0.11 2.11
C LEU A 38 14.04 -1.32 2.15
N VAL A 39 12.83 -1.51 1.61
CA VAL A 39 12.16 -2.81 1.49
C VAL A 39 11.57 -2.91 0.09
N SER A 40 11.78 -4.04 -0.59
CA SER A 40 11.15 -4.29 -1.88
C SER A 40 9.64 -4.44 -1.69
N THR A 41 8.86 -3.73 -2.53
CA THR A 41 7.40 -3.82 -2.55
C THR A 41 6.94 -4.30 -3.92
N ARG A 42 5.90 -5.13 -3.94
CA ARG A 42 5.31 -5.58 -5.20
C ARG A 42 4.37 -4.50 -5.71
N ILE A 43 4.57 -4.07 -6.96
CA ILE A 43 3.57 -3.25 -7.65
C ILE A 43 2.35 -4.15 -7.90
N PRO A 44 1.17 -3.83 -7.34
CA PRO A 44 -0.01 -4.64 -7.58
C PRO A 44 -0.33 -4.63 -9.07
N LYS A 45 -0.39 -5.81 -9.70
CA LYS A 45 -0.89 -5.93 -11.06
C LYS A 45 -2.36 -5.51 -11.05
N LYS A 46 -2.66 -4.34 -11.60
CA LYS A 46 -4.04 -3.95 -11.86
C LYS A 46 -4.58 -4.94 -12.90
N GLY A 47 -5.52 -5.79 -12.49
CA GLY A 47 -6.21 -6.68 -13.41
C GLY A 47 -6.91 -5.89 -14.53
N PRO A 48 -7.18 -6.51 -15.68
CA PRO A 48 -7.92 -5.85 -16.74
C PRO A 48 -9.28 -5.38 -16.21
N ARG A 49 -9.60 -4.10 -16.43
CA ARG A 49 -10.91 -3.55 -16.07
C ARG A 49 -11.96 -4.20 -16.97
N LYS A 50 -12.73 -5.14 -16.43
CA LYS A 50 -13.85 -5.79 -17.14
C LYS A 50 -15.15 -5.11 -16.73
N ALA A 51 -15.91 -4.59 -17.70
CA ALA A 51 -17.23 -4.04 -17.43
C ALA A 51 -18.10 -5.09 -16.71
N GLY A 52 -18.77 -4.67 -15.63
CA GLY A 52 -19.58 -5.59 -14.82
C GLY A 52 -18.79 -6.55 -13.94
N SER A 53 -17.47 -6.36 -13.73
CA SER A 53 -16.67 -7.21 -12.82
C SER A 53 -17.18 -7.27 -11.39
N ALA A 54 -17.94 -6.25 -10.96
CA ALA A 54 -18.55 -6.15 -9.65
C ALA A 54 -20.06 -6.46 -9.65
N LYS A 55 -20.63 -6.93 -10.78
CA LYS A 55 -22.06 -7.24 -10.88
C LYS A 55 -22.43 -8.32 -9.86
N GLY A 56 -23.40 -8.02 -8.99
CA GLY A 56 -23.87 -8.94 -7.96
C GLY A 56 -22.97 -9.05 -6.73
N GLN A 57 -21.87 -8.29 -6.64
CA GLN A 57 -21.04 -8.26 -5.44
C GLN A 57 -21.60 -7.34 -4.35
N ILE A 58 -22.45 -6.38 -4.73
CA ILE A 58 -23.15 -5.50 -3.81
C ILE A 58 -24.63 -5.88 -3.86
N ILE A 59 -25.16 -6.27 -2.70
CA ILE A 59 -26.58 -6.53 -2.50
C ILE A 59 -27.10 -5.38 -1.65
N ILE A 60 -27.95 -4.54 -2.23
CA ILE A 60 -28.65 -3.48 -1.50
C ILE A 60 -29.92 -4.13 -0.94
N THR A 61 -30.03 -4.21 0.38
CA THR A 61 -31.22 -4.71 1.06
C THR A 61 -32.29 -3.62 1.13
N ASP A 62 -33.55 -4.00 1.32
CA ASP A 62 -34.66 -3.05 1.41
C ASP A 62 -34.48 -2.05 2.58
N GLU A 63 -33.84 -2.49 3.67
CA GLU A 63 -33.46 -1.65 4.82
C GLU A 63 -32.60 -0.44 4.46
N PHE A 64 -31.83 -0.50 3.36
CA PHE A 64 -31.03 0.64 2.89
C PHE A 64 -31.89 1.85 2.50
N TYR A 65 -33.12 1.60 2.04
CA TYR A 65 -34.05 2.64 1.63
C TYR A 65 -34.93 3.13 2.79
N GLU A 66 -34.87 2.46 3.94
CA GLU A 66 -35.62 2.88 5.12
C GLU A 66 -34.97 4.12 5.76
N PRO A 67 -35.77 5.07 6.28
CA PRO A 67 -35.24 6.18 7.05
C PRO A 67 -34.42 5.67 8.23
N LEU A 68 -33.26 6.29 8.44
CA LEU A 68 -32.48 6.01 9.63
C LEU A 68 -33.35 6.24 10.89
N PRO A 69 -33.27 5.37 11.91
CA PRO A 69 -34.14 5.44 13.09
C PRO A 69 -34.15 6.82 13.78
N GLU A 70 -33.02 7.52 13.75
CA GLU A 70 -32.83 8.86 14.32
C GLU A 70 -33.63 9.95 13.61
N PHE A 71 -34.06 9.72 12.36
CA PHE A 71 -34.82 10.67 11.55
C PHE A 71 -36.34 10.50 11.69
N LYS A 72 -36.81 9.44 12.36
CA LYS A 72 -38.25 9.23 12.61
C LYS A 72 -38.97 10.43 13.26
N PRO A 73 -38.39 11.16 14.23
CA PRO A 73 -39.03 12.33 14.84
C PRO A 73 -39.24 13.53 13.90
N TYR A 74 -38.67 13.52 12.70
CA TYR A 74 -38.73 14.62 11.73
C TYR A 74 -39.63 14.32 10.51
N MET A 75 -40.31 13.18 10.50
CA MET A 75 -41.17 12.73 9.39
C MET A 75 -42.67 12.92 9.68
N GLU A 76 -43.01 13.60 10.77
CA GLU A 76 -44.39 13.99 11.16
C GLU A 76 -44.77 15.38 10.65
#